data_AF-A0A930X8A8-F1
#
_entry.id   AF-A0A930X8A8-F1
#
_cell.length_a   1.000
_cell.length_b   1.000
_cell.length_c   1.000
_cell.angle_alpha   90.00
_cell.angle_beta   90.00
_cell.angle_gamma   90.00
#
_symmetry.space_group_name_H-M   'P 1'
#
loop_
_entity.id
_entity.type
_entity.pdbx_description
1 polymer ?
#
loop_
_entity_poly.entity_id
_entity_poly.type
_entity_poly.pdbx_seq_one_letter_code
_entity_poly.pdbx_strand_id
1 'polypeptide(L)'
;MVNLQEMTDQQLEAHLRQLRLQEAEQAKYSASIVQAEYDAECHLFHIRLNNGLCFSFSPELVQEVCALSKAELAAFRLDYSRTELQWPEQGTGLNVLSILQGRFGSRQWMQKLHDEQGIPLGEWPESPRAKAEYARMMGAVTSAKKAAAARRNGKKGGRPRQKSQETA
;
A
#
# COMPACT_ATOMS: atom_id res chain seq x y z
N MET A 1 -17.31 -16.77 -8.77
CA MET A 1 -17.49 -16.15 -7.44
C MET A 1 -18.22 -17.17 -6.58
N VAL A 2 -17.65 -17.58 -5.45
CA VAL A 2 -18.29 -18.53 -4.54
C VAL A 2 -19.34 -17.76 -3.72
N ASN A 3 -20.59 -18.21 -3.74
CA ASN A 3 -21.68 -17.57 -2.99
C ASN A 3 -21.66 -18.08 -1.54
N LEU A 4 -21.06 -17.31 -0.64
CA LEU A 4 -20.85 -17.69 0.76
C LEU A 4 -22.15 -17.83 1.57
N GLN A 5 -23.26 -17.24 1.10
CA GLN A 5 -24.55 -17.24 1.81
C GLN A 5 -25.33 -18.55 1.71
N GLU A 6 -24.93 -19.47 0.81
CA GLU A 6 -25.62 -20.75 0.57
C GLU A 6 -24.83 -21.97 1.09
N MET A 7 -23.67 -21.74 1.73
CA MET A 7 -22.81 -22.80 2.23
C MET A 7 -23.28 -23.25 3.62
N THR A 8 -23.35 -24.56 3.86
CA THR A 8 -23.53 -25.07 5.22
C THR A 8 -22.32 -24.70 6.09
N ASP A 9 -22.48 -24.68 7.40
CA ASP A 9 -21.38 -24.38 8.33
C ASP A 9 -20.15 -25.29 8.07
N GLN A 10 -20.38 -26.57 7.76
CA GLN A 10 -19.32 -27.51 7.42
C GLN A 10 -18.62 -27.18 6.09
N GLN A 11 -19.37 -26.73 5.08
CA GLN A 11 -18.81 -26.28 3.80
C GLN A 11 -18.04 -24.96 3.97
N LEU A 12 -18.55 -24.04 4.78
CA LEU A 12 -17.88 -22.78 5.12
C LEU A 12 -16.56 -23.05 5.84
N GLU A 13 -16.56 -23.93 6.85
CA GLU A 13 -15.36 -24.33 7.57
C GLU A 13 -14.32 -24.97 6.64
N ALA A 14 -14.73 -25.87 5.76
CA ALA A 14 -13.86 -26.49 4.76
C ALA A 14 -13.26 -25.44 3.81
N HIS A 15 -14.05 -24.46 3.38
CA HIS A 15 -13.60 -23.37 2.52
C HIS A 15 -12.61 -22.45 3.23
N LEU A 16 -12.89 -22.03 4.46
CA LEU A 16 -11.95 -21.23 5.28
C LEU A 16 -10.65 -21.98 5.55
N ARG A 17 -10.70 -23.30 5.72
CA ARG A 17 -9.51 -24.14 5.85
C ARG A 17 -8.68 -24.16 4.57
N GLN A 18 -9.32 -24.31 3.41
CA GLN A 18 -8.61 -24.23 2.12
C GLN A 18 -7.98 -22.86 1.90
N LEU A 19 -8.69 -21.76 2.20
CA LEU A 19 -8.13 -20.41 2.10
C LEU A 19 -6.89 -20.25 2.98
N ARG A 20 -6.95 -20.70 4.24
CA ARG A 20 -5.79 -20.67 5.15
C ARG A 20 -4.60 -21.48 4.64
N LEU A 21 -4.84 -22.66 4.05
CA LEU A 21 -3.79 -23.49 3.47
C LEU A 21 -3.15 -22.79 2.25
N GLN A 22 -3.98 -22.20 1.39
CA GLN A 22 -3.51 -21.47 0.21
C GLN A 22 -2.74 -20.20 0.58
N GLU A 23 -3.21 -19.44 1.57
CA GLU A 23 -2.49 -18.30 2.14
C GLU A 23 -1.14 -18.73 2.72
N ALA A 24 -1.11 -19.81 3.49
CA ALA A 24 0.14 -20.34 4.06
C ALA A 24 1.11 -20.81 2.96
N GLU A 25 0.60 -21.40 1.88
CA GLU A 25 1.43 -21.83 0.74
C GLU A 25 1.97 -20.63 -0.05
N GLN A 26 1.14 -19.62 -0.30
CA GLN A 26 1.58 -18.36 -0.91
C GLN A 26 2.58 -17.59 -0.03
N ALA A 27 2.39 -17.62 1.30
CA ALA A 27 3.29 -16.98 2.24
C ALA A 27 4.72 -17.54 2.21
N LYS A 28 4.90 -18.81 1.79
CA LYS A 28 6.25 -19.39 1.60
C LYS A 28 7.03 -18.70 0.49
N TYR A 29 6.33 -18.15 -0.50
CA TYR A 29 6.93 -17.49 -1.67
C TYR A 29 6.77 -15.97 -1.65
N SER A 30 6.06 -15.42 -0.65
CA SER A 30 5.89 -13.98 -0.51
C SER A 30 7.04 -13.38 0.28
N ALA A 31 7.43 -12.17 -0.14
CA ALA A 31 8.43 -11.39 0.57
C ALA A 31 7.85 -10.86 1.89
N SER A 32 8.56 -11.08 3.00
CA SER A 32 8.21 -10.56 4.32
C SER A 32 9.42 -9.97 5.02
N ILE A 33 9.21 -8.97 5.87
CA ILE A 33 10.22 -8.24 6.63
C ILE A 33 10.74 -9.15 7.74
N VAL A 34 12.03 -9.48 7.72
CA VAL A 34 12.69 -10.17 8.83
C VAL A 34 13.40 -9.19 9.76
N GLN A 35 13.82 -8.03 9.25
CA GLN A 35 14.42 -6.96 10.04
C GLN A 35 14.00 -5.61 9.44
N ALA A 36 13.66 -4.67 10.31
CA ALA A 36 13.40 -3.29 9.96
C ALA A 36 14.00 -2.43 11.06
N GLU A 37 14.78 -1.43 10.69
CA GLU A 37 15.42 -0.49 11.61
C GLU A 37 15.33 0.92 11.02
N TYR A 38 15.15 1.90 11.90
CA TYR A 38 15.22 3.30 11.55
C TYR A 38 16.49 3.90 12.15
N ASP A 39 17.39 4.33 11.28
CA ASP A 39 18.58 5.08 11.65
C ASP A 39 18.24 6.58 11.70
N ALA A 40 18.22 7.14 12.91
CA ALA A 40 17.91 8.54 13.15
C ALA A 40 19.07 9.49 12.82
N GLU A 41 20.30 8.99 12.76
CA GLU A 41 21.51 9.74 12.39
C GLU A 41 21.53 9.94 10.87
N CYS A 42 21.43 8.85 10.12
CA CYS A 42 21.40 8.87 8.65
C CYS A 42 20.01 9.26 8.08
N HIS A 43 18.97 9.28 8.90
CA HIS A 43 17.57 9.49 8.49
C HIS A 43 17.09 8.48 7.43
N LEU A 44 17.40 7.19 7.64
CA LEU A 44 17.08 6.09 6.72
C LEU A 44 16.38 4.93 7.41
N PHE A 45 15.50 4.25 6.68
CA PHE A 45 15.08 2.90 7.03
C PHE A 45 16.04 1.88 6.42
N HIS A 46 16.33 0.81 7.17
CA HIS A 46 17.04 -0.37 6.72
C HIS A 46 16.10 -1.57 6.81
N ILE A 47 15.81 -2.20 5.66
CA ILE A 47 14.89 -3.32 5.56
C ILE A 47 15.63 -4.56 5.07
N ARG A 48 15.45 -5.68 5.77
CA ARG A 48 15.83 -7.02 5.30
C ARG A 48 14.59 -7.88 5.14
N LEU A 49 14.47 -8.53 3.99
CA LEU A 49 13.38 -9.45 3.67
C LEU A 49 13.81 -10.92 3.85
N ASN A 50 12.84 -11.82 4.01
CA ASN A 50 13.03 -13.27 4.19
C ASN A 50 13.72 -13.95 2.99
N ASN A 51 13.73 -13.32 1.82
CA ASN A 51 14.38 -13.80 0.61
C ASN A 51 15.81 -13.26 0.42
N GLY A 52 16.38 -12.57 1.42
CA GLY A 52 17.74 -12.03 1.40
C GLY A 52 17.87 -10.63 0.83
N LEU A 53 16.81 -10.06 0.21
CA LEU A 53 16.85 -8.67 -0.25
C LEU A 53 17.03 -7.71 0.92
N CYS A 54 17.99 -6.80 0.77
CA CYS A 54 18.27 -5.73 1.70
C CYS A 54 18.20 -4.39 0.95
N PHE A 55 17.50 -3.41 1.50
CA PHE A 55 17.43 -2.08 0.90
C PHE A 55 17.22 -1.01 1.96
N SER A 56 17.54 0.23 1.59
CA SER A 56 17.35 1.41 2.42
C SER A 56 16.59 2.48 1.68
N PHE A 57 15.82 3.28 2.41
CA PHE A 57 15.08 4.41 1.84
C PHE A 57 14.95 5.55 2.85
N SER A 58 14.89 6.79 2.34
CA SER A 58 14.60 7.97 3.15
C SER A 58 13.07 8.10 3.36
N PRO A 59 12.61 8.41 4.58
CA PRO A 59 11.20 8.69 4.84
C PRO A 59 10.69 9.92 4.08
N GLU A 60 11.57 10.84 3.68
CA GLU A 60 11.19 12.03 2.88
C GLU A 60 10.65 11.66 1.50
N LEU A 61 11.04 10.50 0.97
CA LEU A 61 10.50 10.00 -0.29
C LEU A 61 9.03 9.59 -0.14
N VAL A 62 8.59 9.18 1.04
CA VAL A 62 7.36 8.43 1.21
C VAL A 62 6.26 9.27 1.86
N GLN A 63 5.19 9.52 1.11
CA GLN A 63 4.10 10.43 1.50
C GLN A 63 3.49 10.08 2.87
N GLU A 64 3.36 8.80 3.18
CA GLU A 64 2.71 8.32 4.39
C GLU A 64 3.46 8.68 5.67
N VAL A 65 4.79 8.90 5.57
CA VAL A 65 5.70 9.03 6.72
C VAL A 65 6.59 10.26 6.66
N CYS A 66 6.66 10.98 5.53
CA CYS A 66 7.53 12.14 5.34
C CYS A 66 7.27 13.30 6.31
N ALA A 67 6.09 13.35 6.93
CA ALA A 67 5.70 14.38 7.89
C ALA A 67 5.90 13.95 9.36
N LEU A 68 6.39 12.73 9.61
CA LEU A 68 6.62 12.21 10.95
C LEU A 68 7.96 12.70 11.49
N SER A 69 8.01 13.03 12.78
CA SER A 69 9.25 13.34 13.47
C SER A 69 10.13 12.10 13.63
N LYS A 70 11.43 12.29 13.89
CA LYS A 70 12.37 11.17 14.11
C LYS A 70 11.91 10.23 15.24
N ALA A 71 11.34 10.79 16.31
CA ALA A 71 10.84 10.01 17.44
C ALA A 71 9.62 9.16 17.04
N GLU A 72 8.70 9.72 16.26
CA GLU A 72 7.56 8.98 15.73
C GLU A 72 8.01 7.91 14.74
N LEU A 73 8.93 8.24 13.83
CA LEU A 73 9.51 7.30 12.87
C LEU A 73 10.11 6.08 13.58
N ALA A 74 10.84 6.28 14.68
CA ALA A 74 11.41 5.21 15.49
C ALA A 74 10.37 4.33 16.23
N ALA A 75 9.16 4.84 16.45
CA ALA A 75 8.09 4.13 17.19
C ALA A 75 7.26 3.17 16.33
N PHE A 76 7.71 2.86 15.11
CA PHE A 76 7.00 1.98 14.20
C PHE A 76 6.84 0.56 14.77
N ARG A 77 5.82 -0.14 14.29
CA ARG A 77 5.57 -1.56 14.54
C ARG A 77 5.39 -2.30 13.23
N LEU A 78 5.71 -3.58 13.22
CA LEU A 78 5.36 -4.43 12.08
C LEU A 78 3.93 -4.93 12.24
N ASP A 79 3.22 -5.03 11.11
CA ASP A 79 1.95 -5.71 11.07
C ASP A 79 2.12 -7.24 11.22
N TYR A 80 1.00 -7.97 11.37
CA TYR A 80 1.04 -9.43 11.53
C TYR A 80 1.63 -10.14 10.30
N SER A 81 1.38 -9.64 9.09
CA SER A 81 1.94 -10.22 7.85
C SER A 81 3.40 -9.86 7.63
N ARG A 82 3.95 -8.93 8.43
CA ARG A 82 5.31 -8.40 8.33
C ARG A 82 5.61 -7.85 6.93
N THR A 83 4.68 -7.13 6.35
CA THR A 83 4.85 -6.43 5.07
C THR A 83 4.67 -4.92 5.18
N GLU A 84 4.13 -4.44 6.30
CA GLU A 84 3.82 -3.05 6.56
C GLU A 84 4.51 -2.55 7.85
N LEU A 85 5.14 -1.38 7.77
CA LEU A 85 5.53 -0.57 8.93
C LEU A 85 4.33 0.27 9.35
N GLN A 86 3.94 0.22 10.62
CA GLN A 86 2.74 0.87 11.13
C GLN A 86 3.08 1.84 12.25
N TRP A 87 2.39 2.98 12.24
CA TRP A 87 2.42 4.01 13.27
C TRP A 87 0.99 4.19 13.79
N PRO A 88 0.56 3.37 14.78
CA PRO A 88 -0.83 3.32 15.21
C PRO A 88 -1.35 4.65 15.74
N GLU A 89 -0.54 5.39 16.49
CA GLU A 89 -0.91 6.68 17.08
C GLU A 89 -1.16 7.74 16.00
N GLN A 90 -0.38 7.70 14.92
CA GLN A 90 -0.48 8.59 13.77
C GLN A 90 -1.50 8.11 12.73
N GLY A 91 -2.06 6.91 12.91
CA GLY A 91 -3.04 6.31 12.01
C GLY A 91 -2.50 6.10 10.59
N THR A 92 -1.20 5.81 10.45
CA THR A 92 -0.54 5.63 9.15
C THR A 92 0.23 4.31 9.10
N GLY A 93 0.48 3.85 7.88
CA GLY A 93 1.20 2.61 7.61
C GLY A 93 1.83 2.64 6.22
N LEU A 94 2.93 1.91 6.06
CA LEU A 94 3.76 1.87 4.88
C LEU A 94 4.06 0.43 4.48
N ASN A 95 3.53 0.00 3.34
CA ASN A 95 3.90 -1.28 2.75
C ASN A 95 5.29 -1.17 2.10
N VAL A 96 6.29 -1.87 2.65
CA VAL A 96 7.67 -1.73 2.19
C VAL A 96 7.90 -2.30 0.78
N LEU A 97 7.04 -3.20 0.32
CA LEU A 97 7.15 -3.78 -1.03
C LEU A 97 6.73 -2.77 -2.11
N SER A 98 5.91 -1.76 -1.77
CA SER A 98 5.56 -0.71 -2.74
C SER A 98 6.75 0.19 -3.06
N ILE A 99 7.68 0.36 -2.11
CA ILE A 99 8.92 1.12 -2.28
C ILE A 99 9.79 0.50 -3.37
N LEU A 100 9.94 -0.83 -3.36
CA LEU A 100 10.68 -1.56 -4.39
C LEU A 100 10.05 -1.42 -5.79
N GLN A 101 8.76 -1.11 -5.87
CA GLN A 101 8.05 -0.86 -7.12
C GLN A 101 8.11 0.62 -7.56
N GLY A 102 8.89 1.46 -6.88
CA GLY A 102 9.00 2.89 -7.14
C GLY A 102 7.73 3.68 -6.77
N ARG A 103 6.91 3.15 -5.86
CA ARG A 103 5.65 3.78 -5.44
C ARG A 103 5.79 4.36 -4.04
N PHE A 104 5.95 5.67 -3.98
CA PHE A 104 6.17 6.39 -2.72
C PHE A 104 4.96 7.18 -2.22
N GLY A 105 3.84 7.15 -2.94
CA GLY A 105 2.62 7.84 -2.52
C GLY A 105 1.60 8.01 -3.63
N SER A 106 0.73 9.00 -3.46
CA SER A 106 -0.26 9.41 -4.46
C SER A 106 0.39 9.95 -5.75
N ARG A 107 -0.41 10.06 -6.81
CA ARG A 107 0.05 10.66 -8.07
C ARG A 107 0.60 12.08 -7.90
N GLN A 108 -0.08 12.92 -7.12
CA GLN A 108 0.35 14.30 -6.86
C GLN A 108 1.69 14.31 -6.12
N TRP A 109 1.86 13.38 -5.18
CA TRP A 109 3.12 13.22 -4.46
C TRP A 109 4.27 12.80 -5.37
N MET A 110 4.04 11.79 -6.21
CA MET A 110 5.07 11.35 -7.15
C MET A 110 5.46 12.47 -8.13
N GLN A 111 4.49 13.27 -8.61
CA GLN A 111 4.77 14.44 -9.45
C GLN A 111 5.62 15.47 -8.70
N LYS A 112 5.28 15.77 -7.45
CA LYS A 112 6.06 16.66 -6.58
C LYS A 112 7.51 16.17 -6.45
N LEU A 113 7.73 14.87 -6.20
CA LEU A 113 9.06 14.29 -6.11
C LEU A 113 9.85 14.41 -7.42
N HIS A 114 9.19 14.26 -8.56
CA HIS A 114 9.83 14.44 -9.86
C HIS A 114 10.26 15.89 -10.07
N ASP A 115 9.37 16.84 -9.79
CA ASP A 115 9.61 18.26 -9.98
C ASP A 115 10.68 18.79 -9.00
N GLU A 116 10.69 18.33 -7.75
CA GLU A 116 11.56 18.85 -6.69
C GLU A 116 12.87 18.08 -6.51
N GLN A 117 12.86 16.75 -6.66
CA GLN A 117 13.99 15.87 -6.33
C GLN A 117 14.57 15.15 -7.55
N GLY A 118 14.07 15.44 -8.76
CA GLY A 118 14.56 14.85 -10.00
C GLY A 118 14.35 13.33 -10.09
N ILE A 119 13.46 12.77 -9.26
CA ILE A 119 13.18 11.33 -9.27
C ILE A 119 12.47 11.00 -10.59
N PRO A 120 12.99 10.06 -11.39
CA PRO A 120 12.39 9.75 -12.67
C PRO A 120 11.02 9.12 -12.47
N LEU A 121 9.98 9.87 -12.79
CA LEU A 121 8.73 9.30 -13.23
C LEU A 121 8.97 8.83 -14.66
N GLY A 122 8.75 7.55 -14.95
CA GLY A 122 8.60 7.13 -16.34
C GLY A 122 7.53 8.00 -17.02
N GLU A 123 7.63 8.23 -18.32
CA GLU A 123 6.62 8.99 -19.07
C GLU A 123 5.23 8.49 -18.71
N TRP A 124 4.39 9.40 -18.22
CA TRP A 124 3.01 9.03 -17.89
C TRP A 124 2.35 8.54 -19.17
N PRO A 125 1.75 7.33 -19.19
CA PRO A 125 1.16 6.81 -20.40
C PRO A 125 0.12 7.80 -20.92
N GLU A 126 0.19 8.21 -22.19
CA GLU A 126 -0.80 9.16 -22.72
C GLU A 126 -2.18 8.50 -22.88
N SER A 127 -2.19 7.19 -23.16
CA SER A 127 -3.42 6.44 -23.45
C SER A 127 -4.34 6.37 -22.23
N PRO A 128 -5.67 6.57 -22.39
CA PRO A 128 -6.63 6.49 -21.29
C PRO A 128 -6.60 5.14 -20.55
N ARG A 129 -6.34 4.05 -21.27
CA ARG A 129 -6.26 2.69 -20.70
C ARG A 129 -5.03 2.53 -19.81
N ALA A 130 -3.86 2.95 -20.27
CA ALA A 130 -2.65 2.85 -19.46
C ALA A 130 -2.67 3.84 -18.28
N LYS A 131 -3.30 5.02 -18.42
CA LYS A 131 -3.64 5.90 -17.28
C LYS A 131 -4.52 5.19 -16.25
N ALA A 132 -5.53 4.44 -16.69
CA ALA A 132 -6.42 3.70 -15.79
C ALA A 132 -5.73 2.51 -15.12
N GLU A 133 -4.92 1.75 -15.85
CA GLU A 133 -4.14 0.63 -15.30
C GLU A 133 -3.11 1.11 -14.27
N TYR A 134 -2.40 2.20 -14.57
CA TYR A 134 -1.47 2.81 -13.63
C TYR A 134 -2.19 3.38 -12.41
N ALA A 135 -3.31 4.10 -12.60
CA ALA A 135 -4.14 4.57 -11.49
C ALA A 135 -4.68 3.42 -10.64
N ARG A 136 -5.03 2.28 -11.24
CA ARG A 136 -5.42 1.06 -10.53
C ARG A 136 -4.25 0.50 -9.71
N MET A 137 -3.05 0.43 -10.29
CA MET A 137 -1.84 -0.06 -9.61
C MET A 137 -1.44 0.84 -8.43
N MET A 138 -1.51 2.15 -8.58
CA MET A 138 -1.30 3.10 -7.47
C MET A 138 -2.47 3.09 -6.47
N GLY A 139 -3.69 2.84 -6.95
CA GLY A 139 -4.91 2.69 -6.16
C GLY A 139 -4.93 1.43 -5.30
N ALA A 140 -4.32 0.34 -5.79
CA ALA A 140 -4.24 -0.96 -5.13
C ALA A 140 -3.32 -0.97 -3.89
N VAL A 141 -2.45 0.04 -3.73
CA VAL A 141 -1.70 0.23 -2.49
C VAL A 141 -2.69 0.52 -1.37
N THR A 142 -2.86 -0.43 -0.46
CA THR A 142 -3.66 -0.29 0.76
C THR A 142 -2.73 0.22 1.87
N SER A 143 -3.04 1.38 2.45
CA SER A 143 -2.42 1.83 3.70
C SER A 143 -3.52 2.19 4.70
N ALA A 144 -3.21 2.13 6.00
CA ALA A 144 -4.17 2.52 7.04
C ALA A 144 -4.74 3.93 6.81
N LYS A 145 -3.89 4.89 6.42
CA LYS A 145 -4.26 6.28 6.15
C LYS A 145 -5.15 6.40 4.91
N LYS A 146 -4.86 5.64 3.85
CA LYS A 146 -5.69 5.60 2.64
C LYS A 146 -7.02 4.90 2.88
N ALA A 147 -7.04 3.83 3.68
CA ALA A 147 -8.27 3.19 4.11
C ALA A 147 -9.13 4.13 4.97
N ALA A 148 -8.52 4.86 5.90
CA ALA A 148 -9.20 5.88 6.70
C ALA A 148 -9.75 7.04 5.85
N ALA A 149 -8.94 7.55 4.90
CA ALA A 149 -9.35 8.57 3.95
C ALA A 149 -10.48 8.07 3.04
N ALA A 150 -10.40 6.84 2.53
CA ALA A 150 -11.43 6.22 1.71
C ALA A 150 -12.75 6.05 2.50
N ARG A 151 -12.69 5.61 3.76
CA ARG A 151 -13.87 5.55 4.66
C ARG A 151 -14.49 6.94 4.87
N ARG A 152 -13.66 7.97 5.13
CA ARG A 152 -14.12 9.35 5.28
C ARG A 152 -14.75 9.89 3.99
N ASN A 153 -14.19 9.56 2.83
CA ASN A 153 -14.71 9.96 1.53
C ASN A 153 -16.02 9.22 1.19
N GLY A 154 -16.12 7.94 1.53
CA GLY A 154 -17.37 7.17 1.40
C GLY A 154 -18.53 7.79 2.20
N LYS A 155 -18.26 8.36 3.38
CA LYS A 155 -19.26 9.11 4.16
C LYS A 155 -19.75 10.38 3.46
N LYS A 156 -19.00 10.94 2.52
CA LYS A 156 -19.37 12.14 1.74
C LYS A 156 -20.12 11.81 0.43
N GLY A 157 -20.37 10.53 0.14
CA GLY A 157 -21.12 10.08 -1.04
C GLY A 157 -20.24 9.44 -2.12
N GLY A 158 -20.83 8.52 -2.91
CA GLY A 158 -20.16 7.74 -3.95
C GLY A 158 -19.97 8.48 -5.29
N ARG A 159 -19.28 7.82 -6.24
CA ARG A 159 -18.99 8.33 -7.59
C ARG A 159 -20.27 8.92 -8.22
N PRO A 160 -20.28 10.21 -8.60
CA PRO A 160 -21.45 10.83 -9.22
C PRO A 160 -21.92 10.00 -10.42
N ARG A 161 -23.23 9.72 -10.52
CA ARG A 161 -23.80 9.09 -11.71
C ARG A 161 -23.48 9.98 -12.92
N GLN A 162 -22.80 9.42 -13.93
CA GLN A 162 -22.71 10.09 -15.22
C GLN A 162 -24.13 10.21 -15.77
N LYS A 163 -24.59 11.44 -16.01
CA LYS A 163 -25.83 11.68 -16.73
C LYS A 163 -25.62 11.17 -18.15
N SER A 164 -26.38 10.14 -18.54
CA SER A 164 -26.51 9.74 -19.94
C SER A 164 -26.92 10.97 -20.73
N GLN A 165 -26.14 11.38 -21.72
CA GLN A 165 -26.59 12.38 -22.67
C GLN A 165 -27.68 11.73 -23.51
N GLU A 166 -28.94 12.09 -23.26
CA GLU A 166 -30.03 11.86 -24.22
C GLU A 166 -29.70 12.66 -25.48
N THR A 167 -29.43 11.94 -26.55
CA THR A 167 -29.40 12.45 -27.92
C THR A 167 -30.82 12.88 -28.29
N ALA A 168 -30.96 14.15 -28.66
CA ALA A 168 -32.16 14.73 -29.27
C ALA A 168 -32.44 14.13 -30.66
#